data_AF-A0A534RLF0-F1
#
_entry.id   AF-A0A534RLF0-F1
#
_cell.length_a   1.000
_cell.length_b   1.000
_cell.length_c   1.000
_cell.angle_alpha   90.00
_cell.angle_beta   90.00
_cell.angle_gamma   90.00
#
_symmetry.space_group_name_H-M   'P 1'
#
loop_
_entity.id
_entity.type
_entity.pdbx_description
1 polymer ?
#
loop_
_entity_poly.entity_id
_entity_poly.type
_entity_poly.pdbx_seq_one_letter_code
_entity_poly.pdbx_strand_id
1 'polypeptide(L)'
;MRTRLARNRRAAFTLIELLVVIAIIGVLAAIAIPQFLSRQGKAYDARVTTDARNAAAAEEAYFDDNTAYYSGPCDALPGMSVSTGVTCTA
;
A
#
# COMPACT_ATOMS: atom_id res chain seq x y z
N MET A 1 39.81 -33.49 42.64
CA MET A 1 38.93 -33.24 41.48
C MET A 1 38.22 -31.90 41.68
N ARG A 2 38.76 -30.80 41.14
CA ARG A 2 38.19 -29.45 41.29
C ARG A 2 37.40 -29.11 40.02
N THR A 3 36.09 -29.28 40.06
CA THR A 3 35.18 -28.93 38.96
C THR A 3 34.97 -27.41 38.92
N ARG A 4 35.44 -26.75 37.86
CA ARG A 4 35.15 -25.33 37.60
C ARG A 4 33.73 -25.20 37.06
N LEU A 5 32.83 -24.62 37.83
CA LEU A 5 31.48 -24.25 37.40
C LEU A 5 31.58 -23.09 36.39
N ALA A 6 31.17 -23.34 35.14
CA ALA A 6 31.05 -22.32 34.10
C ALA A 6 29.94 -21.33 34.50
N ARG A 7 30.34 -20.08 34.80
CA ARG A 7 29.40 -19.01 35.14
C ARG A 7 28.70 -18.55 33.88
N ASN A 8 27.48 -19.05 33.65
CA ASN A 8 26.57 -18.56 32.61
C ASN A 8 26.33 -17.06 32.82
N ARG A 9 27.04 -16.23 32.06
CA ARG A 9 26.79 -14.80 31.97
C ARG A 9 25.48 -14.61 31.21
N ARG A 10 24.38 -14.43 31.93
CA ARG A 10 23.14 -13.93 31.33
C ARG A 10 23.47 -12.57 30.72
N ALA A 11 23.31 -12.43 29.40
CA ALA A 11 23.46 -11.16 28.72
C ALA A 11 22.37 -10.22 29.23
N ALA A 12 22.75 -9.16 29.94
CA ALA A 12 21.85 -8.09 30.35
C ALA A 12 22.00 -6.95 29.34
N PHE A 13 20.90 -6.58 28.66
CA PHE A 13 20.84 -5.40 27.82
C PHE A 13 20.99 -4.14 28.68
N THR A 14 21.74 -3.16 28.19
CA THR A 14 21.88 -1.88 28.89
C THR A 14 20.73 -0.93 28.53
N LEU A 15 20.33 -0.06 29.47
CA LEU A 15 19.32 0.96 29.20
C LEU A 15 19.77 1.95 28.11
N ILE A 16 21.06 2.22 28.03
CA ILE A 16 21.64 3.10 27.02
C ILE A 16 21.56 2.51 25.60
N GLU A 17 21.72 1.18 25.45
CA GLU A 17 21.52 0.51 24.16
C GLU A 17 20.08 0.68 23.66
N LEU A 18 19.10 0.46 24.53
CA LEU A 18 17.70 0.65 24.14
C LEU A 18 17.38 2.11 23.84
N LEU A 19 17.96 3.05 24.59
CA LEU A 19 17.76 4.49 24.37
C LEU A 19 18.27 4.95 23.01
N VAL A 20 19.46 4.52 22.59
CA VAL A 20 20.00 4.87 21.28
C VAL A 20 19.19 4.23 20.15
N VAL A 21 18.72 2.99 20.33
CA VAL A 21 17.90 2.29 19.33
C VAL A 21 16.58 3.02 19.08
N ILE A 22 15.85 3.40 20.14
CA ILE A 22 14.58 4.13 19.95
C ILE A 22 14.81 5.53 19.38
N ALA A 23 15.94 6.17 19.68
CA ALA A 23 16.30 7.46 19.09
C ALA A 23 16.50 7.33 17.57
N ILE A 24 17.22 6.31 17.12
CA ILE A 24 17.42 6.05 15.68
C ILE A 24 16.09 5.70 15.00
N ILE A 25 15.28 4.82 15.59
CA ILE A 25 13.94 4.46 15.05
C ILE A 25 13.06 5.71 14.97
N GLY A 26 13.10 6.60 15.97
CA GLY A 26 12.36 7.85 15.97
C GLY A 26 12.71 8.77 14.80
N VAL A 27 14.01 8.93 14.51
CA VAL A 27 14.49 9.73 13.37
C VAL A 27 14.04 9.11 12.04
N LEU A 28 14.17 7.80 11.88
CA LEU A 28 13.74 7.10 10.67
C LEU A 28 12.23 7.18 10.47
N ALA A 29 11.45 6.97 11.53
CA ALA A 29 9.99 7.03 11.49
C ALA A 29 9.47 8.44 11.15
N ALA A 30 10.10 9.50 11.68
CA ALA A 30 9.73 10.89 11.39
C ALA A 30 9.81 11.22 9.90
N ILE A 31 10.76 10.64 9.17
CA ILE A 31 10.91 10.83 7.72
C ILE A 31 10.04 9.84 6.95
N ALA A 32 10.00 8.58 7.37
CA ALA A 32 9.34 7.49 6.64
C ALA A 32 7.81 7.62 6.63
N ILE A 33 7.18 8.01 7.74
CA ILE A 33 5.72 8.09 7.87
C ILE A 33 5.09 9.08 6.86
N PRO A 34 5.50 10.36 6.79
CA PRO A 34 4.89 11.29 5.83
C PRO A 34 5.16 10.87 4.38
N GLN A 35 6.34 10.31 4.10
CA GLN A 35 6.67 9.79 2.77
C GLN A 35 5.77 8.60 2.38
N PHE A 36 5.51 7.68 3.32
CA PHE A 36 4.64 6.53 3.09
C PHE A 36 3.20 6.97 2.80
N LEU A 37 2.66 7.90 3.60
CA LEU A 37 1.31 8.45 3.39
C LEU A 37 1.18 9.14 2.02
N SER A 38 2.18 9.93 1.62
CA SER A 38 2.20 10.56 0.29
C SER A 38 2.25 9.53 -0.84
N ARG A 39 3.05 8.47 -0.69
CA ARG A 39 3.14 7.39 -1.69
C ARG A 39 1.84 6.59 -1.78
N GLN A 40 1.15 6.36 -0.67
CA GLN A 40 -0.14 5.70 -0.65
C GLN A 40 -1.19 6.49 -1.44
N GLY A 41 -1.27 7.81 -1.23
CA GLY A 41 -2.17 8.69 -2.00
C GLY A 41 -1.86 8.66 -3.50
N LYS A 42 -0.58 8.81 -3.87
CA LYS A 42 -0.16 8.72 -5.28
C LYS A 42 -0.46 7.36 -5.91
N ALA A 43 -0.33 6.28 -5.15
CA ALA A 43 -0.67 4.94 -5.62
C ALA A 43 -2.19 4.79 -5.85
N TYR A 44 -3.01 5.40 -5.00
CA TYR A 44 -4.46 5.48 -5.20
C TYR A 44 -4.79 6.28 -6.46
N ASP A 45 -4.23 7.47 -6.63
CA ASP A 45 -4.46 8.30 -7.83
C ASP A 45 -4.04 7.58 -9.12
N ALA A 46 -2.91 6.86 -9.09
CA ALA A 46 -2.44 6.06 -10.21
C ALA A 46 -3.40 4.91 -10.56
N ARG A 47 -4.01 4.27 -9.55
CA ARG A 47 -5.04 3.24 -9.77
C ARG A 47 -6.28 3.83 -10.41
N VAL A 48 -6.81 4.93 -9.86
CA VAL A 48 -7.98 5.63 -10.42
C VAL A 48 -7.72 6.05 -11.87
N THR A 49 -6.54 6.60 -12.16
CA THR A 49 -6.16 6.99 -13.53
C THR A 49 -6.11 5.80 -14.49
N THR A 50 -5.62 4.65 -14.02
CA THR A 50 -5.56 3.42 -14.81
C THR A 50 -6.96 2.87 -15.06
N ASP A 51 -7.79 2.80 -14.01
CA ASP A 51 -9.16 2.33 -14.11
C ASP A 51 -9.99 3.22 -15.05
N ALA A 52 -9.82 4.55 -15.00
CA ALA A 52 -10.50 5.47 -15.90
C ALA A 52 -10.13 5.27 -17.38
N ARG A 53 -8.85 4.97 -17.66
CA ARG A 53 -8.40 4.63 -19.03
C ARG A 53 -8.97 3.30 -19.49
N ASN A 54 -9.03 2.31 -18.59
CA ASN A 54 -9.63 1.01 -18.89
C ASN A 54 -11.14 1.15 -19.12
N ALA A 55 -11.82 2.01 -18.36
CA ALA A 55 -13.23 2.33 -18.56
C ALA A 55 -13.46 2.93 -19.95
N ALA A 56 -12.66 3.93 -20.35
CA ALA A 56 -12.78 4.53 -21.68
C ALA A 56 -12.59 3.50 -22.80
N ALA A 57 -11.60 2.62 -22.69
CA ALA A 57 -11.38 1.55 -23.68
C ALA A 57 -12.53 0.53 -23.70
N ALA A 58 -13.10 0.20 -22.54
CA ALA A 58 -14.25 -0.70 -22.45
C ALA A 58 -15.54 -0.05 -23.00
N GLU A 59 -15.71 1.26 -22.82
CA GLU A 59 -16.81 2.03 -23.43
C GLU A 59 -16.70 2.09 -24.96
N GLU A 60 -15.49 2.28 -25.49
CA GLU A 60 -15.24 2.21 -26.94
C GLU A 60 -15.60 0.83 -27.49
N ALA A 61 -15.15 -0.24 -26.83
CA ALA A 61 -15.50 -1.61 -27.21
C ALA A 61 -17.02 -1.87 -27.11
N TYR A 62 -17.68 -1.36 -26.08
CA TYR A 62 -19.13 -1.49 -25.93
C TYR A 62 -19.89 -0.75 -27.04
N PHE A 63 -19.41 0.44 -27.43
CA PHE A 63 -19.99 1.21 -28.53
C PHE A 63 -19.86 0.49 -29.86
N ASP A 64 -18.73 -0.16 -30.14
CA ASP A 64 -18.53 -0.94 -31.36
C ASP A 64 -19.57 -2.06 -31.51
N ASP A 65 -19.98 -2.68 -30.40
CA ASP A 65 -20.97 -3.76 -30.39
C ASP A 65 -22.43 -3.27 -30.34
N ASN A 66 -22.69 -2.16 -29.65
CA ASN A 66 -24.06 -1.73 -29.29
C ASN A 66 -24.49 -0.40 -29.92
N THR A 67 -23.60 0.30 -30.62
CA THR A 67 -23.80 1.64 -31.23
C THR A 67 -24.25 2.73 -30.23
N ALA A 68 -24.02 2.50 -28.94
CA ALA A 68 -24.34 3.39 -27.85
C ALA A 68 -23.32 3.19 -26.72
N TYR A 69 -23.05 4.25 -25.95
CA TYR A 69 -22.24 4.15 -24.74
C TYR A 69 -23.05 3.53 -23.61
N TYR A 70 -22.37 2.82 -22.72
CA TYR A 70 -22.98 2.25 -21.55
C TYR A 70 -23.33 3.37 -20.56
N SER A 71 -24.52 3.29 -19.96
CA SER A 71 -25.05 4.33 -19.05
C SER A 71 -25.31 3.81 -17.64
N GLY A 72 -24.79 2.63 -17.32
CA GLY A 72 -24.85 2.03 -16.00
C GLY A 72 -23.59 2.29 -15.17
N PRO A 73 -23.49 1.71 -13.98
CA PRO A 73 -22.32 1.86 -13.13
C PRO A 73 -21.11 1.16 -13.77
N CYS A 74 -19.92 1.77 -13.69
CA CYS A 74 -18.76 1.26 -14.42
C CYS A 74 -18.23 -0.10 -13.93
N ASP A 75 -18.67 -0.59 -12.76
CA ASP A 75 -18.37 -1.94 -12.30
C ASP A 75 -19.15 -3.04 -13.06
N ALA A 76 -20.25 -2.66 -13.73
CA ALA A 76 -21.06 -3.55 -14.56
C ALA A 76 -20.75 -3.41 -16.07
N LEU A 77 -19.82 -2.53 -16.45
CA LEU A 77 -19.36 -2.39 -17.83
C LEU A 77 -18.62 -3.67 -18.27
N PRO A 78 -19.05 -4.34 -19.35
CA PRO A 78 -18.37 -5.54 -19.84
C PRO A 78 -16.89 -5.27 -20.14
N GLY A 79 -16.00 -6.14 -19.62
CA GLY A 79 -14.56 -6.01 -19.80
C GLY A 79 -13.86 -5.06 -18.81
N MET A 80 -14.59 -4.42 -17.90
CA MET A 80 -14.03 -3.59 -16.85
C MET A 80 -13.85 -4.37 -15.53
N SER A 81 -12.73 -4.15 -14.86
CA SER A 81 -12.49 -4.59 -13.49
C SER A 81 -11.94 -3.44 -12.66
N VAL A 82 -12.67 -3.01 -11.65
CA VAL A 82 -12.32 -1.85 -10.81
C VAL A 82 -11.24 -2.24 -9.80
N SER A 83 -10.23 -1.38 -9.63
CA SER A 83 -9.18 -1.61 -8.64
C SER A 83 -9.72 -1.54 -7.20
N THR A 84 -9.17 -2.36 -6.30
CA THR A 84 -9.63 -2.42 -4.90
C THR A 84 -9.53 -1.05 -4.21
N GLY A 85 -10.66 -0.62 -3.62
CA GLY A 85 -10.78 0.67 -2.92
C GLY A 85 -11.17 1.83 -3.83
N VAL A 86 -11.27 1.63 -5.15
CA VAL A 86 -11.87 2.58 -6.09
C VAL A 86 -13.35 2.23 -6.22
N THR A 87 -14.23 3.23 -6.11
CA THR A 87 -15.68 3.05 -6.29
C THR A 87 -16.11 3.71 -7.58
N CYS A 88 -16.75 2.93 -8.45
CA CYS A 88 -17.48 3.43 -9.60
C CYS A 88 -18.77 4.11 -9.10
N THR A 89 -18.90 5.42 -9.34
CA THR A 89 -20.16 6.14 -9.16
C THR A 89 -20.66 6.57 -10.53
N ALA A 90 -21.95 6.33 -10.78
CA ALA A 90 -22.65 6.75 -11.99
C ALA A 90 -22.77 8.28 -12.11
#